data_AF-A0A967EKT4-F1
#
_entry.id   AF-A0A967EKT4-F1
#
_cell.length_a   1.000
_cell.length_b   1.000
_cell.length_c   1.000
_cell.angle_alpha   90.00
_cell.angle_beta   90.00
_cell.angle_gamma   90.00
#
_symmetry.space_group_name_H-M   'P 1'
#
loop_
_entity.id
_entity.type
_entity.pdbx_description
1 polymer ?
#
loop_
_entity_poly.entity_id
_entity_poly.type
_entity_poly.pdbx_seq_one_letter_code
_entity_poly.pdbx_strand_id
1 'polypeptide(L)'
;FFVIMSLGLGSLWLGIGDLVVFDDGVLILPQEMVWSRFALAFVFANFVMLVVATLCFMFSSMVNNGIGPIIGAMAIIIIGLAIANIPIDIFGKISPYLFTSYFDIWQKAFFDPIPWSDVGNDAMVLSIYTIVFIIISAVHFIKKDILT
;
A
#
# COMPACT_ATOMS: atom_id res chain seq x y z
N PHE A 1 6.03 -2.34 -16.03
CA PHE A 1 5.44 -3.51 -16.70
C PHE A 1 3.92 -3.55 -16.53
N PHE A 2 3.40 -3.77 -15.31
CA PHE A 2 1.95 -3.90 -15.09
C PHE A 2 1.11 -2.70 -15.56
N VAL A 3 1.58 -1.47 -15.34
CA VAL A 3 0.89 -0.25 -15.83
C VAL A 3 0.67 -0.27 -17.35
N ILE A 4 1.70 -0.66 -18.10
CA ILE A 4 1.67 -0.71 -19.56
C ILE A 4 0.75 -1.85 -20.01
N MET A 5 0.79 -2.98 -19.32
CA MET A 5 -0.07 -4.12 -19.67
C MET A 5 -1.54 -3.89 -19.30
N SER A 6 -1.86 -3.27 -18.16
CA SER A 6 -3.25 -3.06 -17.77
C SER A 6 -3.87 -1.87 -18.50
N LEU A 7 -3.26 -0.69 -18.41
CA LEU A 7 -3.80 0.53 -19.03
C LEU A 7 -3.51 0.62 -20.52
N GLY A 8 -2.32 0.20 -20.95
CA GLY A 8 -1.95 0.24 -22.37
C GLY A 8 -2.80 -0.70 -23.21
N LEU A 9 -2.85 -2.00 -22.87
CA LEU A 9 -3.74 -2.93 -23.58
C LEU A 9 -5.22 -2.62 -23.35
N GLY A 10 -5.60 -2.21 -22.14
CA GLY A 10 -6.97 -1.83 -21.82
C GLY A 10 -7.48 -0.67 -22.68
N SER A 11 -6.69 0.40 -22.81
CA SER A 11 -7.02 1.56 -23.65
C SER A 11 -7.00 1.24 -25.14
N LEU A 12 -6.10 0.35 -25.59
CA LEU A 12 -6.05 -0.11 -26.98
C LEU A 12 -7.29 -0.93 -27.37
N TRP A 13 -7.80 -1.76 -26.45
CA TRP A 13 -8.93 -2.65 -26.75
C TRP A 13 -10.30 -2.01 -26.46
N LEU A 14 -10.46 -1.36 -25.31
CA LEU A 14 -11.74 -0.78 -24.86
C LEU A 14 -11.93 0.67 -25.30
N GLY A 15 -10.88 1.30 -25.85
CA GLY A 15 -10.86 2.72 -26.14
C GLY A 15 -10.53 3.56 -24.90
N ILE A 16 -10.53 4.87 -25.09
CA ILE A 16 -10.28 5.85 -24.03
C ILE A 16 -11.59 6.59 -23.78
N GLY A 17 -11.91 6.86 -22.51
CA GLY A 17 -13.09 7.61 -22.11
C GLY A 17 -12.96 8.17 -20.70
N ASP A 18 -14.06 8.70 -20.19
CA ASP A 18 -14.11 9.27 -18.85
C ASP A 18 -14.01 8.19 -17.77
N LEU A 19 -13.37 8.55 -16.66
CA LEU A 19 -13.17 7.65 -15.53
C LEU A 19 -14.26 7.89 -14.49
N VAL A 20 -15.02 6.84 -14.19
CA VAL A 20 -16.04 6.85 -13.14
C VAL A 20 -15.41 6.40 -11.82
N VAL A 21 -15.51 7.23 -10.80
CA VAL A 21 -14.98 7.01 -9.44
C VAL A 21 -16.13 7.11 -8.44
N PHE A 22 -16.16 6.20 -7.47
CA PHE A 22 -17.13 6.25 -6.38
C PHE A 22 -16.51 6.96 -5.18
N ASP A 23 -16.98 8.16 -4.87
CA ASP A 23 -16.52 9.01 -3.76
C ASP A 23 -17.70 9.86 -3.27
N ASP A 24 -18.37 9.42 -2.20
CA ASP A 24 -19.63 10.00 -1.69
C ASP A 24 -20.72 10.28 -2.76
N GLY A 25 -20.62 9.58 -3.89
CA GLY A 25 -21.36 9.85 -5.12
C GLY A 25 -20.66 9.26 -6.35
N VAL A 26 -21.15 9.63 -7.54
CA VAL A 26 -20.52 9.26 -8.82
C VAL A 26 -19.72 10.46 -9.33
N LEU A 27 -18.40 10.38 -9.20
CA LEU A 27 -17.48 11.36 -9.75
C LEU A 27 -17.06 10.92 -11.16
N ILE A 28 -17.20 11.81 -12.14
CA ILE A 28 -16.78 11.57 -13.52
C ILE A 28 -15.59 12.45 -13.81
N LEU A 29 -14.42 11.82 -13.97
CA LEU A 29 -13.18 12.50 -14.31
C LEU A 29 -13.00 12.56 -15.84
N PRO A 30 -12.65 13.74 -16.40
CA PRO A 30 -12.40 13.88 -17.83
C PRO A 30 -11.26 12.97 -18.29
N GLN A 31 -11.42 12.40 -19.48
CA GLN A 31 -10.41 11.57 -20.15
C GLN A 31 -8.96 12.12 -20.07
N GLU A 32 -8.78 13.43 -20.18
CA GLU A 32 -7.45 14.06 -20.16
C GLU A 32 -6.69 13.86 -18.84
N MET A 33 -7.41 13.79 -17.71
CA MET A 33 -6.80 13.61 -16.40
C MET A 33 -6.54 12.15 -16.04
N VAL A 34 -7.21 11.20 -16.72
CA VAL A 34 -7.18 9.77 -16.39
C VAL A 34 -5.76 9.24 -16.32
N TRP A 35 -4.94 9.50 -17.34
CA TRP A 35 -3.55 9.03 -17.38
C TRP A 35 -2.72 9.53 -16.20
N SER A 36 -2.89 10.80 -15.82
CA SER A 36 -2.16 11.39 -14.69
C SER A 36 -2.61 10.80 -13.35
N ARG A 37 -3.92 10.61 -13.14
CA ARG A 37 -4.47 10.04 -11.90
C ARG A 37 -4.03 8.59 -11.72
N PHE A 38 -4.06 7.80 -12.80
CA PHE A 38 -3.57 6.43 -12.77
C PHE A 38 -2.07 6.35 -12.50
N ALA A 39 -1.24 7.18 -13.15
CA ALA A 39 0.20 7.21 -12.89
C ALA A 39 0.49 7.48 -11.41
N LEU A 40 -0.22 8.44 -10.82
CA LEU A 40 -0.11 8.80 -9.42
C LEU A 40 -0.57 7.65 -8.49
N ALA A 41 -1.73 7.04 -8.77
CA ALA A 41 -2.22 5.87 -8.05
C ALA A 41 -1.22 4.71 -8.07
N PHE A 42 -0.58 4.47 -9.22
CA PHE A 42 0.45 3.44 -9.33
C PHE A 42 1.69 3.75 -8.50
N VAL A 43 2.14 5.00 -8.43
CA VAL A 43 3.26 5.38 -7.56
C VAL A 43 2.93 5.06 -6.09
N PHE A 44 1.74 5.44 -5.64
CA PHE A 44 1.28 5.13 -4.28
C PHE A 44 1.10 3.63 -4.02
N ALA A 45 0.56 2.88 -4.99
CA ALA A 45 0.45 1.43 -4.86
C ALA A 45 1.82 0.75 -4.75
N ASN A 46 2.81 1.18 -5.55
CA ASN A 46 4.18 0.67 -5.43
C ASN A 46 4.80 1.02 -4.07
N PHE A 47 4.49 2.21 -3.55
CA PHE A 47 4.93 2.63 -2.24
C PHE A 47 4.34 1.77 -1.10
N VAL A 48 3.05 1.42 -1.17
CA VAL A 48 2.42 0.45 -0.25
C VAL A 48 3.10 -0.92 -0.35
N MET A 49 3.40 -1.39 -1.58
CA MET A 49 4.09 -2.66 -1.78
C MET A 49 5.53 -2.66 -1.25
N LEU A 50 6.21 -1.50 -1.22
CA LEU A 50 7.51 -1.36 -0.57
C LEU A 50 7.41 -1.67 0.94
N VAL A 51 6.37 -1.18 1.61
CA VAL A 51 6.13 -1.49 3.04
C VAL A 51 5.99 -2.99 3.24
N VAL A 52 5.17 -3.65 2.41
CA VAL A 52 5.00 -5.12 2.44
C VAL A 52 6.33 -5.85 2.20
N ALA A 53 7.13 -5.40 1.23
CA ALA A 53 8.43 -5.98 0.95
C ALA A 53 9.37 -5.87 2.15
N THR A 54 9.43 -4.70 2.81
CA THR A 54 10.26 -4.51 4.00
C THR A 54 9.80 -5.32 5.22
N LEU A 55 8.49 -5.50 5.39
CA LEU A 55 7.94 -6.40 6.41
C LEU A 55 8.35 -7.86 6.15
N CYS A 56 8.19 -8.33 4.91
CA CYS A 56 8.61 -9.69 4.53
C CYS A 56 10.12 -9.87 4.71
N PHE A 57 10.91 -8.87 4.33
CA PHE A 57 12.36 -8.86 4.53
C PHE A 57 12.74 -8.94 6.02
N MET A 58 12.05 -8.21 6.89
CA MET A 58 12.23 -8.29 8.33
C MET A 58 12.00 -9.71 8.85
N PHE A 59 10.92 -10.38 8.47
CA PHE A 59 10.70 -11.78 8.87
C PHE A 59 11.71 -12.74 8.26
N SER A 60 12.17 -12.47 7.03
CA SER A 60 13.21 -13.27 6.40
C SER A 60 14.54 -13.23 7.14
N SER A 61 14.85 -12.13 7.85
CA SER A 61 16.03 -12.08 8.71
C SER A 61 15.89 -12.99 9.94
N MET A 62 14.67 -13.12 10.47
CA MET A 62 14.38 -13.82 11.73
C MET A 62 14.25 -15.33 11.58
N VAL A 63 13.85 -15.81 10.40
CA VAL A 63 13.58 -17.23 10.14
C VAL A 63 14.60 -17.79 9.15
N ASN A 64 14.93 -19.08 9.27
CA ASN A 64 15.90 -19.76 8.40
C ASN A 64 15.25 -20.46 7.18
N ASN A 65 13.97 -20.21 6.90
CA ASN A 65 13.25 -20.77 5.76
C ASN A 65 12.61 -19.67 4.91
N GLY A 66 12.42 -19.94 3.60
CA GLY A 66 11.85 -18.95 2.68
C GLY A 66 10.33 -18.80 2.76
N ILE A 67 9.62 -19.81 3.27
CA ILE A 67 8.15 -19.85 3.29
C ILE A 67 7.59 -19.09 4.51
N GLY A 68 8.24 -19.18 5.66
CA GLY A 68 7.78 -18.55 6.92
C GLY A 68 7.55 -17.03 6.80
N PRO A 69 8.50 -16.26 6.23
CA PRO A 69 8.35 -14.82 6.05
C PRO A 69 7.14 -14.42 5.21
N ILE A 70 6.89 -15.16 4.12
CA ILE A 70 5.78 -14.90 3.21
C ILE A 70 4.44 -15.12 3.92
N ILE A 71 4.27 -16.30 4.54
CA ILE A 71 3.02 -16.64 5.24
C ILE A 71 2.78 -15.69 6.42
N GLY A 72 3.83 -15.35 7.18
CA GLY A 72 3.75 -14.42 8.30
C GLY A 72 3.32 -13.01 7.88
N ALA A 73 3.94 -12.47 6.83
CA ALA A 73 3.56 -11.17 6.29
C ALA A 73 2.10 -11.16 5.79
N MET A 74 1.69 -12.20 5.05
CA MET A 74 0.30 -12.32 4.58
C MET A 74 -0.70 -12.40 5.74
N ALA A 75 -0.42 -13.17 6.79
CA ALA A 75 -1.31 -13.28 7.94
C ALA A 75 -1.53 -11.92 8.62
N ILE A 76 -0.46 -11.15 8.83
CA ILE A 76 -0.54 -9.80 9.42
C ILE A 76 -1.33 -8.86 8.53
N ILE A 77 -1.08 -8.87 7.23
CA ILE A 77 -1.77 -8.00 6.28
C ILE A 77 -3.27 -8.33 6.23
N ILE A 78 -3.65 -9.61 6.18
CA ILE A 78 -5.06 -10.03 6.14
C ILE A 78 -5.78 -9.60 7.42
N ILE A 79 -5.18 -9.85 8.59
CA ILE A 79 -5.77 -9.45 9.88
C ILE A 79 -5.85 -7.93 9.98
N GLY A 80 -4.79 -7.22 9.57
CA GLY A 80 -4.75 -5.76 9.60
C GLY A 80 -5.80 -5.13 8.67
N LEU A 81 -5.98 -5.66 7.47
CA LEU A 81 -7.02 -5.23 6.53
C LEU A 81 -8.42 -5.52 7.08
N ALA A 82 -8.63 -6.67 7.73
CA ALA A 82 -9.90 -6.98 8.37
C ALA A 82 -10.22 -5.98 9.50
N ILE A 83 -9.24 -5.64 10.34
CA ILE A 83 -9.42 -4.63 11.39
C ILE A 83 -9.68 -3.24 10.77
N ALA A 84 -8.98 -2.88 9.69
CA ALA A 84 -9.10 -1.57 9.06
C ALA A 84 -10.46 -1.34 8.39
N ASN A 85 -11.05 -2.37 7.77
CA ASN A 85 -12.22 -2.22 6.91
C ASN A 85 -13.55 -2.65 7.56
N ILE A 86 -13.53 -3.43 8.64
CA ILE A 86 -14.77 -3.86 9.30
C ILE A 86 -15.23 -2.76 10.28
N PRO A 87 -16.48 -2.24 10.16
CA PRO A 87 -16.97 -1.14 10.96
C PRO A 87 -17.39 -1.59 12.37
N ILE A 88 -16.40 -1.87 13.23
CA ILE A 88 -16.59 -2.20 14.66
C ILE A 88 -15.95 -1.11 15.50
N ASP A 89 -16.66 -0.60 16.51
CA ASP A 89 -16.18 0.50 17.37
C ASP A 89 -14.81 0.25 18.00
N ILE A 90 -14.53 -1.01 18.39
CA ILE A 90 -13.24 -1.37 18.98
C ILE A 90 -12.09 -1.32 17.96
N PHE A 91 -12.39 -1.61 16.69
CA PHE A 91 -11.41 -1.54 15.59
C PHE A 91 -11.11 -0.10 15.21
N GLY A 92 -12.08 0.81 15.30
CA GLY A 92 -11.85 2.25 15.09
C GLY A 92 -10.75 2.83 16.00
N LYS A 93 -10.57 2.29 17.21
CA LYS A 93 -9.49 2.71 18.13
C LYS A 93 -8.13 2.10 17.80
N ILE A 94 -8.10 0.93 17.16
CA ILE A 94 -6.87 0.18 16.86
C ILE A 94 -6.33 0.55 15.47
N SER A 95 -7.24 0.80 14.53
CA SER A 95 -6.94 1.11 13.13
C SER A 95 -5.84 2.17 12.94
N PRO A 96 -5.81 3.29 13.68
CA PRO A 96 -4.75 4.30 13.52
C PRO A 96 -3.32 3.79 13.81
N TYR A 97 -3.18 2.68 14.53
CA TYR A 97 -1.89 2.07 14.85
C TYR A 97 -1.50 0.94 13.90
N LEU A 98 -2.31 0.68 12.87
CA LEU A 98 -2.05 -0.36 11.88
C LEU A 98 -1.62 0.29 10.57
N PHE A 99 -0.44 -0.06 10.09
CA PHE A 99 0.04 0.40 8.78
C PHE A 99 -0.90 0.00 7.62
N THR A 100 -1.65 -1.10 7.79
CA THR A 100 -2.66 -1.57 6.83
C THR A 100 -3.85 -0.64 6.67
N SER A 101 -4.10 0.24 7.65
CA SER A 101 -5.17 1.24 7.57
C SER A 101 -4.86 2.38 6.61
N TYR A 102 -3.61 2.48 6.15
CA TYR A 102 -3.14 3.50 5.22
C TYR A 102 -2.91 2.93 3.81
N PHE A 103 -3.33 1.68 3.55
CA PHE A 103 -3.12 0.98 2.27
C PHE A 103 -3.98 1.52 1.12
N ASP A 104 -5.02 2.29 1.44
CA ASP A 104 -5.95 2.91 0.50
C ASP A 104 -5.45 4.26 -0.06
N ILE A 105 -4.25 4.73 0.32
CA ILE A 105 -3.61 5.96 -0.18
C ILE A 105 -3.66 6.09 -1.72
N TRP A 106 -3.56 4.98 -2.46
CA TRP A 106 -3.64 4.98 -3.92
C TRP A 106 -5.02 5.37 -4.45
N GLN A 107 -6.10 5.11 -3.70
CA GLN A 107 -7.47 5.49 -4.08
C GLN A 107 -7.64 7.01 -4.03
N LYS A 108 -6.99 7.67 -3.07
CA LYS A 108 -7.02 9.14 -2.89
C LYS A 108 -6.52 9.90 -4.12
N ALA A 109 -5.75 9.25 -5.00
CA ALA A 109 -5.33 9.78 -6.29
C ALA A 109 -6.51 10.08 -7.24
N PHE A 110 -7.65 9.39 -7.07
CA PHE A 110 -8.82 9.48 -7.92
C PHE A 110 -9.89 10.45 -7.42
N PHE A 111 -9.72 11.05 -6.24
CA PHE A 111 -10.64 12.05 -5.70
C PHE A 111 -10.42 13.43 -6.32
N ASP A 112 -11.47 14.25 -6.34
CA ASP A 112 -11.41 15.61 -6.87
C ASP A 112 -12.09 16.61 -5.92
N PRO A 113 -11.32 17.49 -5.24
CA PRO A 113 -9.87 17.67 -5.32
C PRO A 113 -9.07 16.55 -4.63
N ILE A 114 -7.82 16.32 -5.04
CA ILE A 114 -6.92 15.37 -4.36
C ILE A 114 -6.64 15.86 -2.92
N PRO A 115 -6.92 15.06 -1.88
CA PRO A 115 -6.66 15.43 -0.49
C PRO A 115 -5.17 15.28 -0.14
N TRP A 116 -4.34 16.22 -0.61
CA TRP A 116 -2.88 16.17 -0.43
C TRP A 116 -2.42 16.12 1.04
N SER A 117 -3.21 16.71 1.95
CA SER A 117 -2.94 16.64 3.40
C SER A 117 -2.98 15.20 3.91
N ASP A 118 -4.05 14.47 3.56
CA ASP A 118 -4.24 13.09 4.01
C ASP A 118 -3.24 12.16 3.34
N VAL A 119 -3.00 12.34 2.04
CA VAL A 119 -1.97 11.62 1.29
C VAL A 119 -0.59 11.81 1.94
N GLY A 120 -0.26 13.03 2.37
CA GLY A 120 1.01 13.32 3.04
C GLY A 120 1.12 12.62 4.40
N ASN A 121 0.04 12.60 5.18
CA ASN A 121 0.00 11.89 6.46
C ASN A 121 0.18 10.38 6.27
N ASP A 122 -0.61 9.77 5.38
CA ASP A 122 -0.51 8.34 5.06
C ASP A 122 0.90 7.97 4.59
N ALA A 123 1.46 8.77 3.68
CA ALA A 123 2.80 8.55 3.15
C ALA A 123 3.88 8.65 4.23
N MET A 124 3.72 9.57 5.18
CA MET A 124 4.61 9.71 6.33
C MET A 124 4.53 8.48 7.24
N VAL A 125 3.33 8.04 7.60
CA VAL A 125 3.14 6.87 8.48
C VAL A 125 3.72 5.62 7.83
N LEU A 126 3.39 5.36 6.55
CA LEU A 126 3.93 4.23 5.80
C LEU A 126 5.47 4.29 5.72
N SER A 127 6.05 5.47 5.47
CA SER A 127 7.51 5.67 5.49
C SER A 127 8.13 5.31 6.83
N ILE A 128 7.51 5.71 7.94
CA ILE A 128 7.98 5.39 9.29
C ILE A 128 8.01 3.86 9.48
N TYR A 129 6.94 3.15 9.11
CA TYR A 129 6.91 1.68 9.20
C TYR A 129 7.99 1.03 8.33
N THR A 130 8.18 1.49 7.09
CA THR A 130 9.25 1.00 6.21
C THR A 130 10.62 1.12 6.87
N ILE A 131 10.93 2.30 7.42
CA ILE A 131 12.22 2.56 8.08
C ILE A 131 12.38 1.65 9.32
N VAL A 132 11.33 1.53 10.14
CA VAL A 132 11.34 0.67 11.33
C VAL A 132 11.59 -0.80 10.95
N PHE A 133 10.91 -1.33 9.92
CA PHE A 133 11.12 -2.71 9.48
C PHE A 133 12.53 -2.95 8.94
N ILE A 134 13.09 -1.99 8.18
CA ILE A 134 14.49 -2.05 7.72
C ILE A 134 15.45 -2.05 8.90
N ILE A 135 15.28 -1.16 9.87
CA ILE A 135 16.15 -1.07 11.05
C ILE A 135 16.11 -2.38 11.86
N ILE A 136 14.91 -2.91 12.13
CA ILE A 136 14.76 -4.18 12.86
C ILE A 136 15.45 -5.32 12.11
N SER A 137 15.25 -5.39 10.79
CA SER A 137 15.92 -6.38 9.93
C SER A 137 17.44 -6.27 10.02
N ALA A 138 17.98 -5.05 9.86
CA ALA A 138 19.43 -4.81 9.91
C ALA A 138 20.04 -5.17 11.27
N VAL A 139 19.39 -4.78 12.37
CA VAL A 139 19.85 -5.12 13.73
C VAL A 139 19.85 -6.64 13.94
N HIS A 140 18.82 -7.34 13.47
CA HIS A 140 18.75 -8.79 13.60
C HIS A 140 19.84 -9.49 12.75
N PHE A 141 20.06 -8.99 11.53
CA PHE A 141 21.08 -9.51 10.62
C PHE A 141 22.48 -9.39 11.23
N ILE A 142 22.85 -8.21 11.73
CA ILE A 142 24.16 -7.96 12.35
C ILE A 142 24.38 -8.85 13.60
N LYS A 143 23.35 -9.01 14.44
CA LYS A 143 23.46 -9.87 15.63
C LYS A 143 23.65 -11.35 15.28
N LYS A 144 23.02 -11.83 14.21
CA LYS A 144 23.21 -13.21 13.71
C LYS A 144 24.63 -13.43 13.20
N ASP A 145 25.19 -12.47 12.48
CA ASP A 145 26.53 -12.56 11.89
C ASP A 145 27.64 -12.62 12.96
N ILE A 146 27.47 -11.94 14.09
CA ILE A 146 28.45 -11.93 15.19
C ILE A 146 28.45 -13.23 16.02
N LEU A 147 27.34 -13.98 16.02
CA LEU A 147 27.15 -15.17 16.87
C LEU A 147 27.43 -16.50 16.14
N THR A 148 27.92 -16.45 14.89
CA THR A 148 28.30 -17.61 14.07
C THR A 148 29.81 -17.63 13.88
#